data_AF-A0A966UU29-F1
#
_entry.id   AF-A0A966UU29-F1
#
_cell.length_a   1.000
_cell.length_b   1.000
_cell.length_c   1.000
_cell.angle_alpha   90.00
_cell.angle_beta   90.00
_cell.angle_gamma   90.00
#
_symmetry.space_group_name_H-M   'P 1'
#
loop_
_entity.id
_entity.type
_entity.pdbx_description
1 polymer ?
#
loop_
_entity_poly.entity_id
_entity_poly.type
_entity_poly.pdbx_seq_one_letter_code
_entity_poly.pdbx_strand_id
1 'polypeptide(L)'
;LRDGKGSLYEGGIRVPAFWSGPGVKDGSLSEEPVSTIDFLPTLLELAGVPPPTNQAVDGRSLLPIRDGKGLERTNLFWHFPCYTGNAKPGSAIRQENWKLIEFYETEKPELYDLSVDPSESKDLSGANPEKTGLLLKTLHDWQKETAAAIPSGPNPNYDPSTKKRPREDR
;
A
#
# COMPACT_ATOMS: atom_id res chain seq x y z
N LEU A 1 -11.84 10.32 0.20
CA LEU A 1 -10.76 9.53 -0.44
C LEU A 1 -10.86 9.73 -1.95
N ARG A 2 -9.76 9.55 -2.69
CA ARG A 2 -9.69 9.70 -4.15
C ARG A 2 -9.67 8.36 -4.86
N ASP A 3 -10.38 8.29 -5.98
CA ASP A 3 -10.49 7.11 -6.86
C ASP A 3 -11.04 5.86 -6.13
N GLY A 4 -10.90 4.67 -6.72
CA GLY A 4 -11.42 3.41 -6.21
C GLY A 4 -10.62 2.19 -6.66
N LYS A 5 -11.31 1.06 -6.77
CA LYS A 5 -10.72 -0.25 -7.10
C LYS A 5 -9.71 -0.18 -8.24
N GLY A 6 -8.50 -0.70 -7.97
CA GLY A 6 -7.38 -0.78 -8.91
C GLY A 6 -6.41 0.40 -8.81
N SER A 7 -6.81 1.48 -8.14
CA SER A 7 -5.98 2.68 -7.95
C SER A 7 -5.01 2.55 -6.78
N LEU A 8 -3.88 3.27 -6.87
CA LEU A 8 -2.94 3.45 -5.77
C LEU A 8 -3.30 4.64 -4.86
N TYR A 9 -4.28 5.46 -5.25
CA TYR A 9 -4.87 6.48 -4.38
C TYR A 9 -5.62 5.83 -3.20
N GLU A 10 -5.85 6.59 -2.13
CA GLU A 10 -6.44 6.11 -0.87
C GLU A 10 -7.78 5.41 -1.08
N GLY A 11 -8.59 5.81 -2.06
CA GLY A 11 -9.87 5.14 -2.34
C GLY A 11 -9.71 3.73 -2.93
N GLY A 12 -8.53 3.39 -3.47
CA GLY A 12 -8.21 2.06 -3.97
C GLY A 12 -7.54 1.14 -2.95
N ILE A 13 -6.83 1.70 -1.96
CA ILE A 13 -6.02 0.92 -1.00
C ILE A 13 -6.51 1.00 0.46
N ARG A 14 -7.22 2.05 0.86
CA ARG A 14 -7.76 2.19 2.22
C ARG A 14 -9.11 1.48 2.30
N VAL A 15 -9.20 0.53 3.23
CA VAL A 15 -10.39 -0.32 3.44
C VAL A 15 -10.86 -0.23 4.89
N PRO A 16 -12.16 -0.46 5.16
CA PRO A 16 -12.61 -0.66 6.53
C PRO A 16 -11.99 -1.93 7.12
N ALA A 17 -11.55 -1.85 8.38
CA ALA A 17 -11.03 -2.99 9.14
C ALA A 17 -11.62 -2.95 10.55
N PHE A 18 -12.09 -4.11 11.01
CA PHE A 18 -12.63 -4.30 12.35
C PHE A 18 -12.01 -5.55 12.94
N TRP A 19 -11.73 -5.51 14.24
CA TRP A 19 -11.23 -6.65 14.98
C TRP A 19 -11.96 -6.74 16.31
N SER A 20 -12.47 -7.94 16.60
CA SER A 20 -13.00 -8.32 17.91
C SER A 20 -12.30 -9.60 18.33
N GLY A 21 -11.88 -9.66 19.59
CA GLY A 21 -11.13 -10.81 20.09
C GLY A 21 -10.51 -10.57 21.46
N PRO A 22 -9.69 -11.53 21.93
CA PRO A 22 -9.10 -11.48 23.26
C PRO A 22 -8.26 -10.22 23.51
N GLY A 23 -8.64 -9.47 24.54
CA GLY A 23 -7.95 -8.24 24.95
C GLY A 23 -8.29 -6.99 24.13
N VAL A 24 -9.14 -7.10 23.10
CA VAL A 24 -9.62 -5.92 22.36
C VAL A 24 -10.73 -5.26 23.17
N LYS A 25 -10.56 -3.98 23.50
CA LYS A 25 -11.58 -3.21 24.23
C LYS A 25 -12.75 -2.86 23.30
N ASP A 26 -13.97 -3.10 23.76
CA ASP A 26 -15.19 -2.74 23.03
C ASP A 26 -15.22 -1.24 22.69
N GLY A 27 -15.59 -0.94 21.44
CA GLY A 27 -15.68 0.44 20.94
C GLY A 27 -14.34 1.18 20.88
N SER A 28 -13.20 0.49 21.01
CA SER A 28 -11.88 1.10 20.84
C SER A 28 -11.62 1.46 19.37
N LEU A 29 -10.79 2.50 19.17
CA LEU A 29 -10.38 3.01 17.86
C LEU A 29 -8.86 3.12 17.84
N SER A 30 -8.25 2.80 16.71
CA SER A 30 -6.85 3.06 16.43
C SER A 30 -6.70 3.71 15.06
N GLU A 31 -5.81 4.71 14.99
CA GLU A 31 -5.42 5.38 13.73
C GLU A 31 -4.09 4.86 13.19
N GLU A 32 -3.47 3.90 13.89
CA GLU A 32 -2.24 3.25 13.47
C GLU A 32 -2.42 2.65 12.07
N PRO A 33 -1.58 3.02 11.08
CA PRO A 33 -1.66 2.44 9.75
C PRO A 33 -1.40 0.94 9.80
N VAL A 34 -2.34 0.14 9.30
CA VAL A 34 -2.24 -1.32 9.19
C VAL A 34 -2.44 -1.77 7.75
N SER A 35 -1.95 -2.96 7.41
CA SER A 35 -2.09 -3.55 6.08
C SER A 35 -2.41 -5.04 6.18
N THR A 36 -2.93 -5.63 5.10
CA THR A 36 -3.31 -7.05 5.04
C THR A 36 -2.17 -7.99 5.41
N ILE A 37 -0.91 -7.59 5.15
CA ILE A 37 0.29 -8.34 5.51
C ILE A 37 0.44 -8.56 7.04
N ASP A 38 -0.20 -7.72 7.86
CA ASP A 38 -0.11 -7.76 9.32
C ASP A 38 -0.98 -8.88 9.93
N PHE A 39 -1.95 -9.42 9.19
CA PHE A 39 -2.82 -10.48 9.71
C PHE A 39 -2.05 -11.79 9.95
N LEU A 40 -1.13 -12.17 9.06
CA LEU A 40 -0.36 -13.41 9.20
C LEU A 40 0.42 -13.48 10.54
N PRO A 41 1.32 -12.53 10.86
CA PRO A 41 2.04 -12.57 12.13
C PRO A 41 1.11 -12.44 13.35
N THR A 42 0.01 -11.68 13.23
CA THR A 42 -0.98 -11.57 14.32
C THR A 42 -1.65 -12.91 14.64
N LEU A 43 -2.09 -13.63 13.62
CA LEU A 43 -2.75 -14.93 13.78
C LEU A 43 -1.79 -16.00 14.31
N LEU A 44 -0.54 -15.98 13.85
CA LEU A 44 0.52 -16.87 14.35
C LEU A 44 0.80 -16.63 15.85
N GLU A 45 0.93 -15.37 16.26
CA GLU A 45 1.14 -15.02 17.67
C GLU A 45 -0.05 -15.43 18.55
N LEU A 46 -1.28 -15.16 18.12
CA LEU A 46 -2.49 -15.60 18.82
C LEU A 46 -2.60 -17.13 18.94
N ALA A 47 -2.12 -17.86 17.94
CA ALA A 47 -2.11 -19.31 17.93
C ALA A 47 -0.92 -19.92 18.71
N GLY A 48 0.05 -19.11 19.14
CA GLY A 48 1.29 -19.60 19.75
C GLY A 48 2.19 -20.36 18.77
N VAL A 49 2.09 -20.07 17.47
CA VAL A 49 2.85 -20.73 16.40
C VAL A 49 3.98 -19.80 15.95
N PRO A 50 5.23 -20.28 15.84
CA PRO A 50 6.34 -19.46 15.37
C PRO A 50 6.17 -19.08 13.89
N PRO A 51 6.73 -17.93 13.45
CA PRO A 51 6.73 -17.57 12.05
C PRO A 51 7.54 -18.58 11.21
N PRO A 52 7.18 -18.75 9.93
CA PRO A 52 7.92 -19.62 9.03
C PRO A 52 9.36 -19.11 8.85
N THR A 53 10.32 -20.03 8.78
CA THR A 53 11.75 -19.70 8.63
C THR A 53 12.21 -19.69 7.17
N ASN A 54 11.39 -20.23 6.26
CA ASN A 54 11.68 -20.37 4.84
C ASN A 54 11.11 -19.24 3.96
N GLN A 55 10.43 -18.26 4.56
CA GLN A 55 9.92 -17.09 3.86
C GLN A 55 9.97 -15.86 4.77
N ALA A 56 10.21 -14.69 4.19
CA ALA A 56 10.14 -13.44 4.93
C ALA A 56 8.69 -13.14 5.35
N VAL A 57 8.53 -12.49 6.50
CA VAL A 57 7.24 -12.00 6.99
C VAL A 57 7.34 -10.48 7.11
N ASP A 58 6.76 -9.78 6.14
CA ASP A 58 6.83 -8.31 6.06
C ASP A 58 5.94 -7.60 7.08
N GLY A 59 4.86 -8.26 7.50
CA GLY A 59 3.90 -7.71 8.44
C GLY A 59 4.44 -7.56 9.87
N ARG A 60 3.67 -6.86 10.69
CA ARG A 60 3.83 -6.77 12.14
C ARG A 60 2.57 -7.25 12.83
N SER A 61 2.73 -7.91 13.97
CA SER A 61 1.57 -8.32 14.76
C SER A 61 0.78 -7.09 15.21
N LEU A 62 -0.55 -7.17 15.11
CA LEU A 62 -1.49 -6.13 15.51
C LEU A 62 -1.77 -6.15 17.03
N LEU A 63 -1.27 -7.15 17.76
CA LEU A 63 -1.53 -7.27 19.20
C LEU A 63 -1.14 -6.01 20.01
N PRO A 64 -0.02 -5.30 19.74
CA PRO A 64 0.30 -4.07 20.46
C PRO A 64 -0.77 -2.97 20.36
N ILE A 65 -1.50 -2.91 19.24
CA ILE A 65 -2.55 -1.90 19.01
C ILE A 65 -3.70 -2.04 20.01
N ARG A 66 -4.02 -3.27 20.45
CA ARG A 66 -5.09 -3.49 21.45
C ARG A 66 -4.76 -2.84 22.80
N ASP A 67 -3.47 -2.68 23.08
CA ASP A 67 -2.94 -2.06 24.30
C ASP A 67 -2.66 -0.56 24.11
N GLY A 68 -3.11 0.03 22.98
CA GLY A 68 -2.89 1.43 22.64
C GLY A 68 -1.46 1.75 22.20
N LYS A 69 -0.67 0.76 21.79
CA LYS A 69 0.70 0.93 21.31
C LYS A 69 0.73 0.94 19.77
N GLY A 70 1.64 1.74 19.21
CA GLY A 70 1.91 1.74 17.76
C GLY A 70 2.64 0.48 17.30
N LEU A 71 2.73 0.29 15.99
CA LEU A 71 3.54 -0.78 15.41
C LEU A 71 4.96 -0.29 15.14
N GLU A 72 5.94 -1.17 15.33
CA GLU A 72 7.32 -0.90 14.91
C GLU A 72 7.44 -1.07 13.39
N ARG A 73 6.94 -0.08 12.65
CA ARG A 73 7.03 0.02 11.19
C ARG A 73 7.16 1.47 10.76
N THR A 74 8.13 1.71 9.87
CA THR A 74 8.34 3.04 9.29
C THR A 74 7.62 3.22 7.95
N ASN A 75 7.56 2.16 7.12
CA ASN A 75 7.10 2.25 5.73
C ASN A 75 6.09 1.15 5.39
N LEU A 76 5.08 1.51 4.60
CA LEU A 76 4.18 0.62 3.89
C LEU A 76 4.38 0.78 2.39
N PHE A 77 4.28 -0.31 1.64
CA PHE A 77 4.54 -0.33 0.21
C PHE A 77 3.39 -0.99 -0.55
N TRP A 78 3.14 -0.49 -1.76
CA TRP A 78 2.27 -1.08 -2.74
C TRP A 78 2.99 -1.11 -4.08
N HIS A 79 2.94 -2.24 -4.76
CA HIS A 79 3.49 -2.41 -6.10
C HIS A 79 2.43 -3.04 -6.98
N PHE A 80 2.00 -2.30 -8.00
CA PHE A 80 0.93 -2.71 -8.89
C PHE A 80 1.32 -2.42 -10.35
N PRO A 81 2.22 -3.24 -10.94
CA PRO A 81 2.81 -2.99 -12.26
C PRO A 81 1.88 -3.43 -13.40
N CYS A 82 0.57 -3.24 -13.26
CA CYS A 82 -0.40 -3.65 -14.27
C CYS A 82 -1.60 -2.70 -14.37
N TYR A 83 -2.26 -2.73 -15.53
CA TYR A 83 -3.50 -2.00 -15.73
C TYR A 83 -4.68 -2.76 -15.14
N THR A 84 -5.57 -2.05 -14.45
CA THR A 84 -6.89 -2.56 -14.06
C THR A 84 -7.93 -1.48 -14.26
N GLY A 85 -8.82 -1.68 -15.24
CA GLY A 85 -9.80 -0.66 -15.61
C GLY A 85 -9.11 0.61 -16.14
N ASN A 86 -9.26 1.72 -15.42
CA ASN A 86 -8.63 3.00 -15.73
C ASN A 86 -7.37 3.26 -14.88
N ALA A 87 -7.03 2.34 -13.97
CA ALA A 87 -5.85 2.50 -13.13
C ALA A 87 -4.56 2.27 -13.91
N LYS A 88 -3.55 3.06 -13.55
CA LYS A 88 -2.24 3.07 -14.19
C LYS A 88 -1.23 2.22 -13.41
N PRO A 89 -0.32 1.51 -14.09
CA PRO A 89 0.78 0.81 -13.45
C PRO A 89 1.63 1.77 -12.61
N GLY A 90 1.97 1.36 -11.40
CA GLY A 90 2.81 2.16 -10.52
C GLY A 90 3.16 1.47 -9.21
N SER A 91 3.80 2.23 -8.35
CA SER A 91 4.06 1.86 -6.96
C SER A 91 3.78 3.02 -6.02
N ALA A 92 3.53 2.70 -4.75
CA ALA A 92 3.37 3.70 -3.71
C ALA A 92 4.13 3.31 -2.44
N ILE A 93 4.60 4.32 -1.72
CA ILE A 93 5.15 4.21 -0.37
C ILE A 93 4.35 5.13 0.55
N ARG A 94 4.01 4.66 1.74
CA ARG A 94 3.54 5.50 2.84
C ARG A 94 4.55 5.44 3.98
N GLN A 95 5.03 6.60 4.40
CA GLN A 95 5.87 6.79 5.57
C GLN A 95 5.17 7.77 6.50
N GLU A 96 4.64 7.24 7.61
CA GLU A 96 3.79 8.01 8.54
C GLU A 96 2.61 8.67 7.82
N ASN A 97 2.59 10.01 7.79
CA ASN A 97 1.57 10.83 7.13
C ASN A 97 1.86 11.05 5.64
N TRP A 98 3.10 10.83 5.21
CA TRP A 98 3.51 11.09 3.84
C TRP A 98 3.24 9.89 2.95
N LYS A 99 2.68 10.14 1.79
CA LYS A 99 2.48 9.14 0.75
C LYS A 99 3.08 9.63 -0.56
N LEU A 100 3.88 8.78 -1.18
CA LEU A 100 4.41 9.01 -2.53
C LEU A 100 3.86 7.93 -3.47
N ILE A 101 3.48 8.34 -4.67
CA ILE A 101 3.04 7.45 -5.75
C ILE A 101 3.91 7.71 -6.98
N GLU A 102 4.47 6.68 -7.57
CA GLU A 102 5.20 6.73 -8.84
C GLU A 102 4.43 5.96 -9.90
N PHE A 103 4.05 6.63 -11.00
CA PHE A 103 3.44 5.99 -12.15
C PHE A 103 4.47 5.70 -13.23
N TYR A 104 4.51 4.45 -13.70
CA TYR A 104 5.52 4.02 -14.68
C TYR A 104 5.31 4.58 -16.09
N GLU A 105 4.11 5.08 -16.40
CA GLU A 105 3.86 5.74 -17.69
C GLU A 105 4.54 7.10 -17.82
N THR A 106 4.63 7.84 -16.71
CA THR A 106 5.08 9.23 -16.70
C THR A 106 6.43 9.40 -16.03
N GLU A 107 6.86 8.42 -15.23
CA GLU A 107 8.06 8.48 -14.38
C GLU A 107 8.08 9.71 -13.45
N LYS A 108 6.89 10.23 -13.14
CA LYS A 108 6.72 11.40 -12.27
C LYS A 108 6.12 10.96 -10.93
N PRO A 109 6.80 11.21 -9.81
CA PRO A 109 6.23 10.97 -8.50
C PRO A 109 5.23 12.06 -8.11
N GLU A 110 4.16 11.67 -7.44
CA GLU A 110 3.23 12.53 -6.72
C GLU A 110 3.47 12.38 -5.22
N LEU A 111 3.40 13.46 -4.45
CA LEU A 111 3.59 13.45 -3.00
C LEU A 111 2.39 14.08 -2.29
N TYR A 112 1.89 13.41 -1.25
CA TYR A 112 0.74 13.84 -0.45
C TYR A 112 1.04 13.77 1.05
N ASP A 113 0.46 14.70 1.82
CA ASP A 113 0.37 14.62 3.27
C ASP A 113 -1.06 14.21 3.67
N LEU A 114 -1.23 12.93 4.03
CA LEU A 114 -2.52 12.34 4.33
C LEU A 114 -3.11 12.82 5.66
N SER A 115 -2.33 13.46 6.53
CA SER A 115 -2.84 14.00 7.79
C SER A 115 -3.76 15.20 7.59
N VAL A 116 -3.54 15.95 6.50
CA VAL A 116 -4.31 17.16 6.15
C VAL A 116 -5.05 17.03 4.81
N ASP A 117 -4.63 16.13 3.92
CA ASP A 117 -5.25 15.89 2.61
C ASP A 117 -5.51 14.40 2.36
N PRO A 118 -6.44 13.76 3.08
CA PRO A 118 -6.85 12.37 2.84
C PRO A 118 -7.58 12.18 1.49
N SER A 119 -7.86 13.27 0.77
CA SER A 119 -8.37 13.27 -0.60
C SER A 119 -7.28 13.29 -1.67
N GLU A 120 -6.00 13.41 -1.32
CA GLU A 120 -4.88 13.45 -2.28
C GLU A 120 -5.16 14.45 -3.42
N SER A 121 -5.67 15.61 -3.04
CA SER A 121 -6.14 16.66 -3.94
C SER A 121 -5.04 17.63 -4.35
N LYS A 122 -3.97 17.75 -3.55
CA LYS A 122 -2.86 18.66 -3.78
C LYS A 122 -1.53 17.90 -3.82
N ASP A 123 -0.96 17.80 -5.01
CA ASP A 123 0.40 17.29 -5.17
C ASP A 123 1.43 18.28 -4.58
N LEU A 124 2.25 17.77 -3.67
CA LEU A 124 3.32 18.49 -2.96
C LEU A 124 4.71 18.15 -3.49
N SER A 125 4.82 17.31 -4.52
CA SER A 125 6.08 16.76 -5.04
C SER A 125 7.10 17.85 -5.37
N GLY A 126 6.66 18.89 -6.11
CA GLY A 126 7.49 20.04 -6.48
C GLY A 126 7.72 21.04 -5.35
N ALA A 127 6.83 21.10 -4.36
CA ALA A 127 6.98 21.98 -3.20
C ALA A 127 7.90 21.39 -2.12
N ASN A 128 8.09 20.06 -2.09
CA ASN A 128 8.89 19.34 -1.10
C ASN A 128 9.88 18.38 -1.78
N PRO A 129 10.81 18.88 -2.62
CA PRO A 129 11.68 18.04 -3.44
C PRO A 129 12.57 17.10 -2.62
N GLU A 130 13.03 17.52 -1.44
CA GLU A 130 13.84 16.67 -0.55
C GLU A 130 13.06 15.45 -0.03
N LYS A 131 11.83 15.66 0.45
CA LYS A 131 10.96 14.57 0.92
C LYS A 131 10.55 13.65 -0.22
N THR A 132 10.22 14.23 -1.39
CA THR A 132 9.93 13.47 -2.61
C THR A 132 11.12 12.57 -2.98
N GLY A 133 12.33 13.13 -3.05
CA GLY A 133 13.55 12.38 -3.39
C GLY A 133 13.87 11.29 -2.39
N LEU A 134 13.71 11.56 -1.08
CA LEU A 134 13.90 10.57 -0.02
C LEU A 134 12.95 9.38 -0.16
N LEU A 135 11.64 9.65 -0.30
CA LEU A 135 10.63 8.59 -0.39
C LEU A 135 10.74 7.82 -1.70
N LEU A 136 11.05 8.50 -2.82
CA LEU A 136 11.29 7.85 -4.09
C LEU A 136 12.49 6.89 -4.02
N LYS A 137 13.61 7.35 -3.45
CA LYS A 137 14.77 6.49 -3.20
C LYS A 137 14.41 5.29 -2.34
N THR A 138 13.67 5.52 -1.25
CA THR A 138 13.24 4.45 -0.33
C THR A 138 12.36 3.42 -1.05
N LEU A 139 11.44 3.88 -1.91
CA LEU A 139 10.60 3.03 -2.73
C LEU A 139 11.42 2.18 -3.71
N HIS A 140 12.39 2.79 -4.40
CA HIS A 140 13.27 2.08 -5.34
C HIS A 140 14.20 1.08 -4.65
N ASP A 141 14.68 1.40 -3.45
CA ASP A 141 15.51 0.48 -2.66
C ASP A 141 14.68 -0.76 -2.24
N TRP A 142 13.45 -0.56 -1.77
CA TRP A 142 12.53 -1.65 -1.46
C TRP A 142 12.18 -2.51 -2.70
N GLN A 143 11.96 -1.89 -3.87
CA GLN A 143 11.72 -2.62 -5.12
C GLN A 143 12.91 -3.52 -5.49
N LYS A 144 14.15 -3.07 -5.27
CA LYS A 144 15.36 -3.88 -5.51
C LYS A 144 15.47 -5.03 -4.51
N GLU A 145 15.25 -4.75 -3.23
CA GLU A 145 15.32 -5.73 -2.15
C GLU A 145 14.31 -6.88 -2.36
N THR A 146 13.10 -6.55 -2.82
CA THR A 146 12.02 -7.51 -3.06
C THR A 146 12.02 -8.12 -4.45
N ALA A 147 12.97 -7.75 -5.31
CA ALA A 147 12.99 -8.12 -6.73
C ALA A 147 11.65 -7.84 -7.44
N ALA A 148 11.04 -6.69 -7.13
CA ALA A 148 9.76 -6.27 -7.70
C ALA A 148 9.83 -6.16 -9.23
N ALA A 149 8.79 -6.66 -9.91
CA ALA A 149 8.73 -6.70 -11.36
C ALA A 149 8.42 -5.30 -11.93
N ILE A 150 9.45 -4.59 -12.38
CA ILE A 150 9.28 -3.29 -13.03
C ILE A 150 9.01 -3.48 -14.52
N PRO A 151 7.94 -2.87 -15.09
CA PRO A 151 7.70 -2.90 -16.53
C PRO A 151 8.87 -2.29 -17.31
N SER A 152 9.39 -3.01 -18.30
CA SER A 152 10.52 -2.56 -19.14
C SER A 152 10.08 -1.93 -20.48
N GLY A 153 8.77 -1.78 -20.69
CA GLY A 153 8.19 -1.23 -21.92
C GLY A 153 6.78 -1.75 -22.18
N PRO A 154 6.21 -1.44 -23.36
CA PRO A 154 4.92 -1.96 -23.78
C PRO A 154 4.89 -3.49 -23.75
N ASN A 155 3.77 -4.07 -23.33
CA ASN A 155 3.59 -5.51 -23.37
C ASN A 155 3.65 -5.99 -24.84
N PRO A 156 4.65 -6.82 -25.23
CA PRO A 156 4.78 -7.29 -26.61
C PRO A 156 3.62 -8.20 -27.04
N ASN A 157 2.88 -8.75 -26.09
CA ASN A 157 1.71 -9.60 -26.31
C ASN A 157 0.39 -8.83 -26.25
N TYR A 158 0.42 -7.49 -26.24
CA TYR A 158 -0.81 -6.69 -26.28
C TYR A 158 -1.47 -6.79 -27.65
N ASP A 159 -2.69 -7.33 -27.68
CA ASP A 159 -3.52 -7.36 -28.87
C ASP A 159 -4.67 -6.34 -28.74
N PRO A 160 -4.65 -5.23 -29.49
CA PRO A 160 -5.69 -4.20 -29.44
C PRO A 160 -7.05 -4.69 -29.93
N SER A 161 -7.11 -5.83 -30.64
CA SER A 161 -8.35 -6.44 -31.11
C SER A 161 -9.06 -7.27 -30.04
N THR A 162 -8.38 -7.56 -28.91
CA THR A 162 -8.95 -8.31 -27.80
C THR A 162 -10.13 -7.55 -27.19
N LYS A 163 -11.35 -8.03 -27.40
CA LYS A 163 -12.55 -7.43 -26.80
C LYS A 163 -12.46 -7.56 -25.27
N LYS A 164 -12.72 -6.45 -24.55
CA LYS A 164 -12.96 -6.52 -23.10
C LYS A 164 -14.06 -7.54 -22.87
N ARG A 165 -13.78 -8.58 -22.06
CA ARG A 165 -14.82 -9.53 -21.64
C ARG A 165 -15.96 -8.71 -21.03
N PRO A 166 -17.21 -8.92 -21.47
CA PRO A 166 -18.37 -8.32 -20.81
C PRO A 166 -18.26 -8.59 -19.32
N ARG A 167 -18.54 -7.60 -18.48
CA ARG A 167 -18.78 -7.90 -17.08
C ARG A 167 -20.05 -8.74 -17.07
N GLU A 168 -19.95 -10.01 -16.69
CA GLU A 168 -21.13 -10.80 -16.35
C GLU A 168 -21.81 -10.08 -15.19
N ASP A 169 -23.09 -9.76 -15.35
CA ASP A 169 -23.90 -9.17 -14.30
C ASP A 169 -23.90 -10.14 -13.11
N ARG A 170 -23.26 -9.73 -12.01
CA ARG A 170 -23.28 -10.44 -10.73
C ARG A 170 -24.24 -9.76 -9.78
#